data_AF-A0A3R7EC42-F1
#
_entry.id   AF-A0A3R7EC42-F1
#
_cell.length_a   1.000
_cell.length_b   1.000
_cell.length_c   1.000
_cell.angle_alpha   90.00
_cell.angle_beta   90.00
_cell.angle_gamma   90.00
#
_symmetry.space_group_name_H-M   'P 1'
#
loop_
_entity.id
_entity.type
_entity.pdbx_description
1 polymer ?
#
loop_
_entity_poly.entity_id
_entity_poly.type
_entity_poly.pdbx_seq_one_letter_code
_entity_poly.pdbx_strand_id
1 'polypeptide(L)'
;MVAVSAFVSFLSLGASAVSGFQCQSAPVIGADELVLLTSNVNTPFSYQLNRPDAAYLSLHFASVNIPVGGLLAISSPDGSQFHEYTNVTQTNFYAEFIDGDSAFITYTPPRSTSSSIDSLLANDAPNAFLIDKFAHGFPKADLDGQVEAICGKDDSQSAVCLKSSDAPKYQKAQAVALLRINGGSVCTGWLFGSEGHLITNNHCIGNANDASNTQFEFGAECTTCETVPGRTCKGVTVATSSELVYTNPANDFTLVKLKLANGASLASYGYLQARVSGPVLGEPIYIAQHPRGKPKRIATIVDSGAVGTIESISIPSCVADEVGYTLDTQGGSSGSPVLSAKDNAVVALHNCGGCQNGGVKISKVIQDLTAKNLVPKDALAGGSTSAPITTAATPGTTSVTPVTTSVTPVTSVKPVTTKAPRPTMTKAPRPTMTKAPVIPTPPAPVGGDCTGCKGCYSKLLGVCFPNGFTDAQCVSFTVIQATWCGN
;
A
#
# COMPACT_ATOMS: atom_id res chain seq x y z
N MET A 1 43.51 30.14 49.46
CA MET A 1 43.34 29.94 48.01
C MET A 1 41.86 29.79 47.75
N VAL A 2 41.24 30.80 47.15
CA VAL A 2 39.80 30.85 46.83
C VAL A 2 39.69 30.62 45.34
N ALA A 3 38.97 29.58 44.92
CA ALA A 3 38.68 29.32 43.51
C ALA A 3 37.34 29.95 43.15
N VAL A 4 37.36 30.78 42.09
CA VAL A 4 36.23 31.56 41.57
C VAL A 4 35.45 30.69 40.58
N SER A 5 34.15 30.51 40.83
CA SER A 5 33.20 29.93 39.87
C SER A 5 32.76 30.99 38.87
N ALA A 6 32.92 30.72 37.57
CA ALA A 6 32.33 31.51 36.49
C ALA A 6 31.02 30.84 36.03
N PHE A 7 29.90 31.52 36.25
CA PHE A 7 28.59 31.18 35.68
C PHE A 7 28.51 31.76 34.26
N VAL A 8 28.25 30.92 33.26
CA VAL A 8 27.94 31.36 31.89
C VAL A 8 26.43 31.31 31.71
N SER A 9 25.79 32.48 31.66
CA SER A 9 24.39 32.64 31.22
C SER A 9 24.31 32.47 29.71
N PHE A 10 23.56 31.47 29.23
CA PHE A 10 23.16 31.38 27.84
C PHE A 10 21.89 32.20 27.62
N LEU A 11 21.98 33.25 26.79
CA LEU A 11 20.84 33.93 26.20
C LEU A 11 20.05 32.94 25.32
N SER A 12 18.77 32.73 25.64
CA SER A 12 17.83 32.05 24.76
C SER A 12 17.43 32.97 23.61
N LEU A 13 18.02 32.80 22.42
CA LEU A 13 17.41 33.30 21.19
C LEU A 13 16.20 32.40 20.86
N GLY A 14 15.01 33.00 20.81
CA GLY A 14 13.81 32.33 20.31
C GLY A 14 13.98 31.96 18.84
N ALA A 15 14.00 30.66 18.56
CA ALA A 15 13.88 30.15 17.21
C ALA A 15 12.40 30.22 16.80
N SER A 16 12.06 31.13 15.88
CA SER A 16 10.80 31.05 15.16
C SER A 16 10.82 29.78 14.31
N ALA A 17 10.00 28.79 14.66
CA ALA A 17 9.84 27.58 13.87
C ALA A 17 9.18 27.96 12.53
N VAL A 18 9.97 27.98 11.46
CA VAL A 18 9.43 27.89 10.11
C VAL A 18 8.98 26.45 9.95
N SER A 19 7.67 26.20 10.08
CA SER A 19 7.04 24.90 9.88
C SER A 19 7.21 24.47 8.43
N GLY A 20 8.31 23.76 8.14
CA GLY A 20 8.54 23.12 6.86
C GLY A 20 7.61 21.92 6.66
N PHE A 21 7.18 21.70 5.42
CA PHE A 21 6.51 20.46 5.02
C PHE A 21 7.43 19.26 5.32
N GLN A 22 6.88 18.18 5.88
CA GLN A 22 7.61 16.93 6.05
C GLN A 22 7.24 15.98 4.90
N CYS A 23 8.17 15.78 3.97
CA CYS A 23 8.05 14.74 2.93
C CYS A 23 8.08 13.36 3.57
N GLN A 24 6.92 12.71 3.67
CA GLN A 24 6.74 11.47 4.42
C GLN A 24 7.08 10.24 3.58
N SER A 25 7.80 9.30 4.19
CA SER A 25 7.67 7.88 3.91
C SER A 25 6.47 7.33 4.68
N ALA A 26 5.91 6.18 4.28
CA ALA A 26 4.89 5.52 5.09
C ALA A 26 5.38 5.38 6.55
N PRO A 27 4.61 5.79 7.56
CA PRO A 27 5.02 5.69 8.95
C PRO A 27 5.42 4.25 9.28
N VAL A 28 6.54 4.13 9.98
CA VAL A 28 7.04 2.84 10.47
C VAL A 28 6.43 2.60 11.84
N ILE A 29 5.60 1.58 11.94
CA ILE A 29 4.91 1.17 13.17
C ILE A 29 5.48 -0.11 13.80
N GLY A 30 6.52 -0.67 13.19
CA GLY A 30 7.19 -1.87 13.66
C GLY A 30 8.54 -2.10 12.99
N ALA A 31 9.24 -3.13 13.42
CA ALA A 31 10.53 -3.52 12.88
C ALA A 31 10.58 -5.02 12.63
N ASP A 32 11.43 -5.44 11.70
CA ASP A 32 11.74 -6.85 11.49
C ASP A 32 12.72 -7.35 12.55
N GLU A 33 12.47 -8.56 13.03
CA GLU A 33 13.39 -9.36 13.82
C GLU A 33 13.59 -10.72 13.15
N LEU A 34 14.84 -11.18 13.10
CA LEU A 34 15.16 -12.45 12.45
C LEU A 34 14.71 -13.62 13.31
N VAL A 35 14.12 -14.62 12.68
CA VAL A 35 13.79 -15.91 13.30
C VAL A 35 13.89 -16.99 12.25
N LEU A 36 14.49 -18.13 12.57
CA LEU A 36 14.59 -19.24 11.63
C LEU A 36 13.73 -20.41 12.09
N LEU A 37 12.52 -20.53 11.51
CA LEU A 37 11.60 -21.63 11.78
C LEU A 37 11.30 -22.37 10.48
N THR A 38 11.38 -23.69 10.50
CA THR A 38 11.07 -24.52 9.34
C THR A 38 10.57 -25.89 9.77
N SER A 39 9.78 -26.53 8.92
CA SER A 39 9.38 -27.93 9.08
C SER A 39 9.31 -28.60 7.73
N ASN A 40 9.56 -29.90 7.69
CA ASN A 40 9.35 -30.72 6.49
C ASN A 40 7.86 -30.98 6.25
N VAL A 41 7.49 -31.23 4.99
CA VAL A 41 6.09 -31.50 4.59
C VAL A 41 5.42 -32.64 5.36
N ASN A 42 6.19 -33.61 5.86
CA ASN A 42 5.69 -34.77 6.60
C ASN A 42 5.91 -34.68 8.13
N THR A 43 6.41 -33.56 8.64
CA THR A 43 6.78 -33.41 10.05
C THR A 43 5.85 -32.40 10.71
N PRO A 44 5.09 -32.79 11.76
CA PRO A 44 4.28 -31.83 12.50
C PRO A 44 5.19 -30.82 13.23
N PHE A 45 4.70 -29.59 13.36
CA PHE A 45 5.44 -28.51 14.00
C PHE A 45 4.51 -27.70 14.89
N SER A 46 5.03 -27.25 16.03
CA SER A 46 4.36 -26.29 16.90
C SER A 46 5.39 -25.40 17.55
N TYR A 47 5.16 -24.08 17.52
CA TYR A 47 6.03 -23.09 18.13
C TYR A 47 5.21 -21.92 18.63
N GLN A 48 5.53 -21.41 19.82
CA GLN A 48 4.98 -20.16 20.32
C GLN A 48 6.04 -19.08 20.12
N LEU A 49 5.76 -18.15 19.20
CA LEU A 49 6.53 -16.92 19.09
C LEU A 49 6.05 -15.96 20.16
N ASN A 50 6.98 -15.40 20.93
CA ASN A 50 6.70 -14.36 21.91
C ASN A 50 7.78 -13.28 21.77
N ARG A 51 7.34 -12.04 21.55
CA ARG A 51 8.19 -10.86 21.58
C ARG A 51 7.56 -9.85 22.55
N PRO A 52 8.05 -9.76 23.80
CA PRO A 52 7.48 -8.88 24.82
C PRO A 52 7.32 -7.44 24.34
N ASP A 53 6.21 -6.83 24.76
CA ASP A 53 5.78 -5.46 24.46
C ASP A 53 5.42 -5.17 23.00
N ALA A 54 5.46 -6.17 22.11
CA ALA A 54 5.04 -5.98 20.73
C ALA A 54 3.53 -5.70 20.66
N ALA A 55 3.16 -4.68 19.90
CA ALA A 55 1.75 -4.35 19.68
C ALA A 55 1.04 -5.34 18.74
N TYR A 56 1.82 -5.99 17.87
CA TYR A 56 1.39 -7.05 16.96
C TYR A 56 2.61 -7.88 16.52
N LEU A 57 2.35 -9.04 15.93
CA LEU A 57 3.31 -9.87 15.19
C LEU A 57 2.80 -10.16 13.77
N SER A 58 3.70 -10.15 12.79
CA SER A 58 3.43 -10.59 11.42
C SER A 58 4.61 -11.40 10.90
N LEU A 59 4.39 -12.71 10.68
CA LEU A 59 5.45 -13.63 10.26
C LEU A 59 5.79 -13.42 8.79
N HIS A 60 7.07 -13.33 8.46
CA HIS A 60 7.53 -13.36 7.08
C HIS A 60 7.91 -14.78 6.68
N PHE A 61 7.31 -15.25 5.60
CA PHE A 61 7.64 -16.52 4.98
C PHE A 61 8.53 -16.28 3.78
N ALA A 62 9.80 -16.67 3.88
CA ALA A 62 10.65 -16.82 2.71
C ALA A 62 10.02 -17.82 1.73
N SER A 63 9.45 -18.92 2.24
CA SER A 63 8.67 -19.87 1.45
C SER A 63 7.61 -20.59 2.27
N VAL A 64 6.47 -20.88 1.64
CA VAL A 64 5.46 -21.82 2.13
C VAL A 64 5.10 -22.77 0.99
N ASN A 65 4.95 -24.04 1.31
CA ASN A 65 4.56 -25.12 0.40
C ASN A 65 3.70 -26.13 1.17
N ILE A 66 2.44 -25.76 1.43
CA ILE A 66 1.50 -26.62 2.15
C ILE A 66 0.77 -27.51 1.14
N PRO A 67 0.97 -28.83 1.15
CA PRO A 67 0.28 -29.74 0.24
C PRO A 67 -1.22 -29.85 0.56
N VAL A 68 -1.98 -30.44 -0.37
CA VAL A 68 -3.37 -30.81 -0.13
C VAL A 68 -3.47 -31.70 1.12
N GLY A 69 -4.39 -31.37 2.02
CA GLY A 69 -4.59 -32.09 3.29
C GLY A 69 -3.62 -31.68 4.41
N GLY A 70 -2.60 -30.88 4.12
CA GLY A 70 -1.78 -30.21 5.12
C GLY A 70 -2.41 -28.90 5.57
N LEU A 71 -2.10 -28.49 6.80
CA LEU A 71 -2.61 -27.25 7.38
C LEU A 71 -1.52 -26.55 8.19
N LEU A 72 -1.13 -25.34 7.76
CA LEU A 72 -0.37 -24.41 8.58
C LEU A 72 -1.32 -23.36 9.14
N ALA A 73 -1.30 -23.17 10.46
CA ALA A 73 -2.13 -22.25 11.19
C ALA A 73 -1.29 -21.28 12.02
N ILE A 74 -1.66 -20.01 12.00
CA ILE A 74 -1.09 -18.96 12.84
C ILE A 74 -2.23 -18.39 13.69
N SER A 75 -2.08 -18.40 15.01
CA SER A 75 -3.16 -17.98 15.91
C SER A 75 -2.69 -17.07 17.04
N SER A 76 -3.58 -16.20 17.52
CA SER A 76 -3.40 -15.53 18.80
C SER A 76 -3.54 -16.55 19.95
N PRO A 77 -2.97 -16.27 21.14
CA PRO A 77 -3.08 -17.18 22.29
C PRO A 77 -4.51 -17.38 22.81
N ASP A 78 -5.37 -16.38 22.64
CA ASP A 78 -6.78 -16.43 23.02
C ASP A 78 -7.68 -17.05 21.93
N GLY A 79 -7.12 -17.40 20.77
CA GLY A 79 -7.84 -17.95 19.62
C GLY A 79 -8.76 -16.96 18.90
N SER A 80 -8.73 -15.67 19.24
CA SER A 80 -9.56 -14.64 18.61
C SER A 80 -9.12 -14.31 17.17
N GLN A 81 -7.84 -14.51 16.87
CA GLN A 81 -7.26 -14.38 15.53
C GLN A 81 -6.64 -15.70 15.10
N PHE A 82 -6.93 -16.10 13.87
CA PHE A 82 -6.52 -17.38 13.33
C PHE A 82 -6.47 -17.31 11.80
N HIS A 83 -5.33 -17.69 11.23
CA HIS A 83 -5.07 -17.66 9.79
C HIS A 83 -4.57 -19.02 9.32
N GLU A 84 -5.22 -19.56 8.29
CA GLU A 84 -4.91 -20.89 7.75
C GLU A 84 -4.33 -20.83 6.34
N TYR A 85 -3.35 -21.69 6.12
CA TYR A 85 -2.70 -21.92 4.85
C TYR A 85 -2.79 -23.41 4.55
N THR A 86 -3.52 -23.74 3.48
CA THR A 86 -3.68 -25.11 2.99
C THR A 86 -3.66 -25.09 1.46
N ASN A 87 -3.07 -26.13 0.85
CA ASN A 87 -2.92 -26.24 -0.60
C ASN A 87 -2.38 -24.94 -1.24
N VAL A 88 -1.26 -24.44 -0.70
CA VAL A 88 -0.69 -23.15 -1.08
C VAL A 88 0.81 -23.25 -1.23
N THR A 89 1.31 -22.67 -2.32
CA THR A 89 2.73 -22.46 -2.57
C THR A 89 2.94 -20.98 -2.80
N GLN A 90 3.71 -20.33 -1.93
CA GLN A 90 4.00 -18.90 -1.99
C GLN A 90 5.39 -18.62 -1.43
N THR A 91 5.99 -17.51 -1.83
CA THR A 91 7.30 -17.07 -1.33
C THR A 91 7.26 -15.58 -1.03
N ASN A 92 8.18 -15.14 -0.17
CA ASN A 92 8.43 -13.73 0.13
C ASN A 92 7.16 -12.95 0.49
N PHE A 93 6.46 -13.42 1.53
CA PHE A 93 5.24 -12.76 1.98
C PHE A 93 5.13 -12.64 3.50
N TYR A 94 4.49 -11.57 3.96
CA TYR A 94 4.04 -11.44 5.35
C TYR A 94 2.65 -12.06 5.55
N ALA A 95 2.51 -12.89 6.57
CA ALA A 95 1.23 -13.37 7.05
C ALA A 95 0.41 -12.23 7.69
N GLU A 96 -0.90 -12.45 7.80
CA GLU A 96 -1.78 -11.50 8.49
C GLU A 96 -1.36 -11.24 9.93
N PHE A 97 -1.69 -10.05 10.43
CA PHE A 97 -1.23 -9.58 11.73
C PHE A 97 -1.97 -10.30 12.87
N ILE A 98 -1.20 -10.81 13.81
CA ILE A 98 -1.69 -11.22 15.14
C ILE A 98 -1.47 -10.03 16.08
N ASP A 99 -2.55 -9.51 16.64
CA ASP A 99 -2.49 -8.45 17.63
C ASP A 99 -1.92 -8.99 18.95
N GLY A 100 -1.08 -8.18 19.60
CA GLY A 100 -0.38 -8.56 20.82
C GLY A 100 1.03 -9.11 20.58
N ASP A 101 1.62 -9.60 21.67
CA ASP A 101 3.04 -9.93 21.77
C ASP A 101 3.37 -11.39 21.45
N SER A 102 2.36 -12.21 21.17
CA SER A 102 2.50 -13.66 21.10
C SER A 102 1.65 -14.25 19.96
N ALA A 103 2.18 -15.28 19.30
CA ALA A 103 1.47 -16.05 18.28
C ALA A 103 1.87 -17.53 18.33
N PHE A 104 0.91 -18.42 18.14
CA PHE A 104 1.16 -19.85 17.94
C PHE A 104 1.26 -20.16 16.45
N ILE A 105 2.31 -20.86 16.05
CA ILE A 105 2.51 -21.42 14.71
C ILE A 105 2.37 -22.92 14.82
N THR A 106 1.40 -23.50 14.11
CA THR A 106 1.16 -24.94 14.11
C THR A 106 1.07 -25.46 12.68
N TYR A 107 1.84 -26.50 12.35
CA TYR A 107 1.72 -27.22 11.10
C TYR A 107 1.31 -28.67 11.34
N THR A 108 0.22 -29.07 10.69
CA THR A 108 -0.31 -30.44 10.67
C THR A 108 -0.11 -31.02 9.28
N PRO A 109 0.73 -32.06 9.11
CA PRO A 109 0.92 -32.74 7.83
C PRO A 109 -0.35 -33.46 7.35
N PRO A 110 -0.47 -33.76 6.05
CA PRO A 110 -1.52 -34.62 5.54
C PRO A 110 -1.57 -35.97 6.28
N ARG A 111 -2.77 -36.50 6.52
CA ARG A 111 -2.91 -37.88 7.01
C ARG A 111 -2.33 -38.82 5.95
N SER A 112 -1.30 -39.58 6.32
CA SER A 112 -0.66 -40.56 5.43
C SER A 112 -1.65 -41.65 5.05
N THR A 113 -2.33 -41.50 3.91
CA THR A 113 -3.02 -42.60 3.25
C THR A 113 -2.02 -43.22 2.28
N SER A 114 -1.34 -44.27 2.75
CA SER A 114 -0.52 -45.19 1.97
C SER A 114 -0.94 -45.26 0.50
N SER A 115 -0.13 -44.69 -0.40
CA SER A 115 0.21 -45.23 -1.72
C SER A 115 1.22 -44.32 -2.41
N SER A 116 2.19 -44.95 -3.05
CA SER A 116 3.43 -44.49 -3.66
C SER A 116 3.32 -43.45 -4.79
N ILE A 117 2.27 -42.61 -4.81
CA ILE A 117 1.95 -41.67 -5.89
C ILE A 117 2.19 -40.20 -5.47
N ASP A 118 2.00 -39.84 -4.20
CA ASP A 118 2.24 -38.46 -3.70
C ASP A 118 3.71 -38.17 -3.34
N SER A 119 4.53 -39.21 -3.09
CA SER A 119 5.97 -39.03 -2.84
C SER A 119 6.74 -38.54 -4.06
N LEU A 120 6.17 -38.56 -5.28
CA LEU A 120 6.82 -38.01 -6.46
C LEU A 120 6.67 -36.48 -6.57
N LEU A 121 5.69 -35.89 -5.90
CA LEU A 121 5.49 -34.43 -5.84
C LEU A 121 6.18 -33.78 -4.62
N ALA A 122 6.53 -34.57 -3.61
CA ALA A 122 7.22 -34.11 -2.39
C ALA A 122 8.73 -33.86 -2.56
N ASN A 123 9.32 -34.22 -3.71
CA ASN A 123 10.79 -34.20 -3.90
C ASN A 123 11.35 -32.85 -4.35
N ASP A 124 10.52 -31.89 -4.79
CA ASP A 124 11.01 -30.60 -5.31
C ASP A 124 11.04 -29.47 -4.25
N ALA A 125 10.37 -29.65 -3.10
CA ALA A 125 10.47 -28.77 -1.94
C ALA A 125 10.23 -29.55 -0.63
N PRO A 126 11.28 -29.98 0.09
CA PRO A 126 11.13 -30.85 1.27
C PRO A 126 10.50 -30.14 2.47
N ASN A 127 10.57 -28.81 2.50
CA ASN A 127 10.05 -27.99 3.59
C ASN A 127 8.61 -27.55 3.31
N ALA A 128 7.73 -27.75 4.30
CA ALA A 128 6.38 -27.18 4.34
C ALA A 128 6.42 -25.66 4.40
N PHE A 129 7.40 -25.10 5.13
CA PHE A 129 7.59 -23.67 5.23
C PHE A 129 9.01 -23.32 5.68
N LEU A 130 9.37 -22.07 5.44
CA LEU A 130 10.53 -21.37 6.00
C LEU A 130 10.09 -19.96 6.39
N ILE A 131 10.14 -19.69 7.70
CA ILE A 131 10.03 -18.36 8.30
C ILE A 131 11.46 -17.93 8.60
N ASP A 132 11.88 -16.79 8.05
CA ASP A 132 13.22 -16.21 8.16
C ASP A 132 13.25 -14.93 9.01
N LYS A 133 12.09 -14.30 9.21
CA LYS A 133 11.91 -13.14 10.07
C LYS A 133 10.44 -12.95 10.46
N PHE A 134 10.19 -12.02 11.36
CA PHE A 134 8.86 -11.54 11.68
C PHE A 134 8.91 -10.03 11.94
N ALA A 135 7.87 -9.31 11.53
CA ALA A 135 7.67 -7.94 11.94
C ALA A 135 6.98 -7.90 13.29
N HIS A 136 7.43 -7.02 14.17
CA HIS A 136 6.79 -6.74 15.45
C HIS A 136 6.45 -5.26 15.56
N GLY A 137 5.24 -4.96 16.04
CA GLY A 137 4.80 -3.58 16.28
C GLY A 137 5.57 -2.94 17.43
N PHE A 138 5.87 -1.65 17.32
CA PHE A 138 6.40 -0.88 18.44
C PHE A 138 5.37 -0.79 19.57
N PRO A 139 5.82 -0.75 20.84
CA PRO A 139 4.95 -0.50 21.97
C PRO A 139 4.06 0.72 21.75
N LYS A 140 2.80 0.66 22.20
CA LYS A 140 1.81 1.71 21.97
C LYS A 140 2.26 3.10 22.46
N ALA A 141 3.01 3.14 23.56
CA ALA A 141 3.58 4.35 24.13
C ALA A 141 4.58 5.04 23.19
N ASP A 142 5.34 4.26 22.41
CA ASP A 142 6.37 4.79 21.51
C ASP A 142 5.76 5.43 20.25
N LEU A 143 4.59 4.94 19.83
CA LEU A 143 3.85 5.52 18.73
C LEU A 143 3.22 6.87 19.13
N ASP A 144 2.79 7.04 20.38
CA ASP A 144 2.07 8.25 20.85
C ASP A 144 2.95 9.50 20.91
N GLY A 145 4.27 9.35 20.92
CA GLY A 145 5.24 10.45 20.79
C GLY A 145 5.42 10.99 19.35
N GLN A 146 4.93 10.28 18.32
CA GLN A 146 5.04 10.69 16.92
C GLN A 146 3.77 11.41 16.44
N VAL A 147 3.57 12.65 16.91
CA VAL A 147 2.51 13.53 16.40
C VAL A 147 3.03 14.22 15.15
N GLU A 148 2.73 13.66 13.98
CA GLU A 148 3.34 14.14 12.73
C GLU A 148 2.56 15.22 11.96
N ALA A 149 1.34 15.61 12.34
CA ALA A 149 0.64 16.73 11.65
C ALA A 149 -0.56 17.36 12.39
N ILE A 150 -0.80 17.08 13.68
CA ILE A 150 -1.85 17.79 14.43
C ILE A 150 -1.28 19.11 14.92
N CYS A 151 -1.78 20.23 14.39
CA CYS A 151 -1.37 21.56 14.83
C CYS A 151 -2.43 22.18 15.72
N GLY A 152 -2.51 21.68 16.95
CA GLY A 152 -3.53 22.06 17.90
C GLY A 152 -4.16 20.83 18.53
N LYS A 153 -5.49 20.75 18.52
CA LYS A 153 -6.23 19.62 19.06
C LYS A 153 -6.67 18.72 17.90
N ASP A 154 -6.68 17.40 18.12
CA ASP A 154 -7.32 16.50 17.15
C ASP A 154 -8.85 16.75 17.13
N ASP A 155 -9.34 17.30 16.03
CA ASP A 155 -10.76 17.55 15.76
C ASP A 155 -11.37 16.56 14.77
N SER A 156 -10.58 15.59 14.29
CA SER A 156 -11.14 14.46 13.57
C SER A 156 -12.06 13.65 14.49
N GLN A 157 -13.05 12.94 13.91
CA GLN A 157 -14.00 12.11 14.65
C GLN A 157 -13.92 10.66 14.18
N SER A 158 -14.20 9.70 15.06
CA SER A 158 -14.37 8.30 14.64
C SER A 158 -15.47 8.21 13.58
N ALA A 159 -15.24 7.47 12.49
CA ALA A 159 -16.16 7.45 11.34
C ALA A 159 -17.62 7.13 11.74
N VAL A 160 -17.81 6.20 12.67
CA VAL A 160 -19.12 5.82 13.20
C VAL A 160 -19.91 6.99 13.84
N CYS A 161 -19.24 8.04 14.31
CA CYS A 161 -19.90 9.25 14.81
C CYS A 161 -20.69 9.98 13.71
N LEU A 162 -20.25 9.87 12.46
CA LEU A 162 -20.91 10.46 11.30
C LEU A 162 -22.02 9.57 10.73
N LYS A 163 -22.17 8.34 11.22
CA LYS A 163 -23.15 7.38 10.68
C LYS A 163 -24.57 7.93 10.66
N SER A 164 -24.98 8.64 11.71
CA SER A 164 -26.30 9.29 11.80
C SER A 164 -26.25 10.80 11.57
N SER A 165 -25.15 11.47 11.95
CA SER A 165 -25.04 12.93 11.87
C SER A 165 -24.70 13.43 10.45
N ASP A 166 -24.00 12.62 9.64
CA ASP A 166 -23.65 12.91 8.25
C ASP A 166 -23.47 11.61 7.44
N ALA A 167 -24.60 10.92 7.21
CA ALA A 167 -24.63 9.60 6.56
C ALA A 167 -23.91 9.55 5.19
N PRO A 168 -24.01 10.58 4.31
CA PRO A 168 -23.27 10.58 3.05
C PRO A 168 -21.75 10.48 3.22
N LYS A 169 -21.15 11.26 4.13
CA LYS A 169 -19.70 11.18 4.40
C LYS A 169 -19.31 9.82 4.96
N TYR A 170 -20.11 9.30 5.89
CA TYR A 170 -19.88 7.98 6.47
C TYR A 170 -19.93 6.85 5.43
N GLN A 171 -20.92 6.87 4.53
CA GLN A 171 -21.05 5.88 3.46
C GLN A 171 -19.85 5.91 2.51
N LYS A 172 -19.36 7.10 2.15
CA LYS A 172 -18.19 7.25 1.28
C LYS A 172 -16.91 6.81 1.98
N ALA A 173 -16.78 7.07 3.27
CA ALA A 173 -15.65 6.59 4.07
C ALA A 173 -15.56 5.06 4.11
N GLN A 174 -16.63 4.29 3.81
CA GLN A 174 -16.55 2.82 3.79
C GLN A 174 -15.66 2.28 2.67
N ALA A 175 -15.47 3.02 1.58
CA ALA A 175 -14.56 2.67 0.49
C ALA A 175 -13.07 2.89 0.83
N VAL A 176 -12.76 3.42 2.02
CA VAL A 176 -11.41 3.69 2.51
C VAL A 176 -10.92 2.53 3.39
N ALA A 177 -9.70 2.10 3.13
CA ALA A 177 -9.02 0.99 3.78
C ALA A 177 -7.75 1.43 4.51
N LEU A 178 -7.44 0.70 5.58
CA LEU A 178 -6.13 0.67 6.21
C LEU A 178 -5.22 -0.26 5.40
N LEU A 179 -4.04 0.22 5.04
CA LEU A 179 -2.99 -0.58 4.43
C LEU A 179 -1.95 -0.93 5.49
N ARG A 180 -1.56 -2.19 5.56
CA ARG A 180 -0.41 -2.67 6.34
C ARG A 180 0.62 -3.23 5.38
N ILE A 181 1.78 -2.61 5.32
CA ILE A 181 2.75 -2.74 4.23
C ILE A 181 4.04 -3.35 4.79
N ASN A 182 4.50 -4.45 4.17
CA ASN A 182 5.74 -5.15 4.53
C ASN A 182 5.86 -5.47 6.04
N GLY A 183 4.73 -5.72 6.71
CA GLY A 183 4.70 -6.01 8.15
C GLY A 183 5.02 -4.83 9.08
N GLY A 184 5.60 -3.73 8.60
CA GLY A 184 6.18 -2.66 9.43
C GLY A 184 5.63 -1.26 9.22
N SER A 185 4.86 -1.02 8.15
CA SER A 185 4.36 0.33 7.81
C SER A 185 2.85 0.35 7.61
N VAL A 186 2.25 1.54 7.76
CA VAL A 186 0.81 1.73 7.51
C VAL A 186 0.53 2.95 6.65
N CYS A 187 -0.49 2.84 5.81
CA CYS A 187 -1.02 3.96 5.02
C CYS A 187 -2.54 3.86 4.92
N THR A 188 -3.13 4.83 4.23
CA THR A 188 -4.52 4.84 3.80
C THR A 188 -4.63 4.71 2.29
N GLY A 189 -5.73 4.14 1.82
CA GLY A 189 -6.04 4.02 0.41
C GLY A 189 -7.52 3.70 0.23
N TRP A 190 -7.99 3.73 -1.01
CA TRP A 190 -9.43 3.74 -1.26
C TRP A 190 -9.80 3.17 -2.62
N LEU A 191 -10.96 2.51 -2.68
CA LEU A 191 -11.47 1.89 -3.91
C LEU A 191 -11.79 2.95 -4.96
N PHE A 192 -11.13 2.85 -6.12
CA PHE A 192 -11.26 3.78 -7.23
C PHE A 192 -11.99 3.11 -8.40
N GLY A 193 -13.25 3.50 -8.59
CA GLY A 193 -14.13 2.84 -9.55
C GLY A 193 -14.60 1.45 -9.11
N SER A 194 -15.37 0.79 -9.98
CA SER A 194 -16.18 -0.40 -9.64
C SER A 194 -15.46 -1.74 -9.83
N GLU A 195 -14.17 -1.71 -10.20
CA GLU A 195 -13.46 -2.90 -10.65
C GLU A 195 -12.47 -3.45 -9.60
N GLY A 196 -12.50 -2.99 -8.36
CA GLY A 196 -11.57 -3.45 -7.31
C GLY A 196 -10.15 -2.91 -7.46
N HIS A 197 -10.00 -1.77 -8.12
CA HIS A 197 -8.77 -0.99 -8.08
C HIS A 197 -8.74 -0.10 -6.84
N LEU A 198 -7.56 0.18 -6.32
CA LEU A 198 -7.35 1.02 -5.16
C LEU A 198 -6.25 2.05 -5.44
N ILE A 199 -6.47 3.30 -5.00
CA ILE A 199 -5.47 4.37 -5.02
C ILE A 199 -4.86 4.54 -3.63
N THR A 200 -3.54 4.76 -3.59
CA THR A 200 -2.76 5.23 -2.43
C THR A 200 -1.56 6.07 -2.94
N ASN A 201 -0.63 6.47 -2.09
CA ASN A 201 0.59 7.18 -2.50
C ASN A 201 1.68 6.25 -3.07
N ASN A 202 2.59 6.81 -3.88
CA ASN A 202 3.79 6.11 -4.33
C ASN A 202 4.72 5.80 -3.15
N HIS A 203 4.84 6.72 -2.19
CA HIS A 203 5.67 6.47 -1.01
C HIS A 203 5.07 5.42 -0.05
N CYS A 204 3.83 4.98 -0.27
CA CYS A 204 3.21 3.85 0.43
C CYS A 204 3.47 2.53 -0.30
N ILE A 205 3.09 2.46 -1.59
CA ILE A 205 3.33 1.31 -2.46
C ILE A 205 4.15 1.78 -3.64
N GLY A 206 5.48 1.64 -3.56
CA GLY A 206 6.40 2.20 -4.55
C GLY A 206 6.79 1.21 -5.64
N ASN A 207 6.62 -0.08 -5.39
CA ASN A 207 7.06 -1.15 -6.28
C ASN A 207 6.19 -2.41 -6.15
N ALA A 208 6.47 -3.41 -7.00
CA ALA A 208 5.70 -4.65 -7.04
C ALA A 208 5.82 -5.49 -5.75
N ASN A 209 6.96 -5.42 -5.06
CA ASN A 209 7.15 -6.13 -3.79
C ASN A 209 6.24 -5.55 -2.70
N ASP A 210 6.15 -4.23 -2.59
CA ASP A 210 5.22 -3.57 -1.66
C ASP A 210 3.78 -3.96 -1.99
N ALA A 211 3.41 -3.93 -3.28
CA ALA A 211 2.07 -4.31 -3.74
C ALA A 211 1.72 -5.77 -3.40
N SER A 212 2.68 -6.69 -3.52
CA SER A 212 2.49 -8.10 -3.15
C SER A 212 2.52 -8.34 -1.63
N ASN A 213 3.03 -7.40 -0.85
CA ASN A 213 3.19 -7.46 0.61
C ASN A 213 2.36 -6.41 1.35
N THR A 214 1.19 -6.10 0.83
CA THR A 214 0.25 -5.18 1.46
C THR A 214 -1.06 -5.87 1.80
N GLN A 215 -1.47 -5.75 3.06
CA GLN A 215 -2.79 -6.17 3.54
C GLN A 215 -3.75 -4.98 3.47
N PHE A 216 -4.96 -5.24 2.99
CA PHE A 216 -6.00 -4.25 2.75
C PHE A 216 -7.18 -4.52 3.69
N GLU A 217 -7.27 -3.74 4.75
CA GLU A 217 -8.25 -3.89 5.82
C GLU A 217 -9.36 -2.83 5.67
N PHE A 218 -10.58 -3.28 5.37
CA PHE A 218 -11.75 -2.41 5.23
C PHE A 218 -12.65 -2.50 6.46
N GLY A 219 -13.37 -1.42 6.76
CA GLY A 219 -14.29 -1.39 7.90
C GLY A 219 -13.59 -1.45 9.27
N ALA A 220 -12.31 -1.09 9.35
CA ALA A 220 -11.60 -0.90 10.62
C ALA A 220 -12.12 0.34 11.34
N GLU A 221 -13.28 0.22 11.99
CA GLU A 221 -13.94 1.25 12.77
C GLU A 221 -14.61 0.65 14.02
N CYS A 222 -14.74 1.45 15.07
CA CYS A 222 -15.37 0.99 16.30
C CYS A 222 -16.90 1.00 16.19
N THR A 223 -17.57 0.15 16.97
CA THR A 223 -19.04 0.04 16.97
C THR A 223 -19.75 1.24 17.62
N THR A 224 -19.03 1.99 18.45
CA THR A 224 -19.55 3.15 19.19
C THR A 224 -18.75 4.39 18.86
N CYS A 225 -19.43 5.54 18.83
CA CYS A 225 -18.77 6.83 18.64
C CYS A 225 -17.84 7.11 19.82
N GLU A 226 -16.60 7.47 19.50
CA GLU A 226 -15.57 7.80 20.46
C GLU A 226 -15.12 9.25 20.25
N THR A 227 -15.06 9.99 21.35
CA THR A 227 -14.59 11.38 21.36
C THR A 227 -13.08 11.48 21.55
N VAL A 228 -12.40 10.40 21.96
CA VAL A 228 -10.94 10.37 22.18
C VAL A 228 -10.31 9.25 21.35
N PRO A 229 -9.25 9.53 20.57
CA PRO A 229 -8.51 8.50 19.83
C PRO A 229 -7.84 7.50 20.78
N GLY A 230 -7.86 6.20 20.45
CA GLY A 230 -7.03 5.24 21.19
C GLY A 230 -7.47 3.78 21.17
N ARG A 231 -8.72 3.46 20.79
CA ARG A 231 -9.15 2.07 20.65
C ARG A 231 -8.55 1.42 19.40
N THR A 232 -8.31 0.12 19.50
CA THR A 232 -8.04 -0.76 18.37
C THR A 232 -9.35 -1.44 18.00
N CYS A 233 -9.79 -1.25 16.76
CA CYS A 233 -11.04 -1.80 16.24
C CYS A 233 -10.74 -2.37 14.86
N LYS A 234 -10.90 -3.69 14.75
CA LYS A 234 -10.51 -4.45 13.57
C LYS A 234 -11.57 -4.37 12.49
N GLY A 235 -11.12 -4.27 11.24
CA GLY A 235 -11.92 -4.44 10.06
C GLY A 235 -11.85 -5.88 9.52
N VAL A 236 -12.07 -6.00 8.22
CA VAL A 236 -11.93 -7.24 7.47
C VAL A 236 -10.78 -7.07 6.48
N THR A 237 -9.77 -7.92 6.58
CA THR A 237 -8.74 -8.05 5.55
C THR A 237 -9.36 -8.69 4.31
N VAL A 238 -9.58 -7.91 3.25
CA VAL A 238 -10.20 -8.43 2.02
C VAL A 238 -9.16 -8.96 1.02
N ALA A 239 -7.90 -8.57 1.19
CA ALA A 239 -6.77 -8.98 0.37
C ALA A 239 -5.47 -8.84 1.17
N THR A 240 -4.54 -9.77 0.97
CA THR A 240 -3.18 -9.75 1.54
C THR A 240 -2.10 -9.48 0.49
N SER A 241 -2.52 -9.26 -0.76
CA SER A 241 -1.65 -8.87 -1.86
C SER A 241 -2.45 -8.13 -2.94
N SER A 242 -1.73 -7.44 -3.81
CA SER A 242 -2.28 -6.76 -4.97
C SER A 242 -1.33 -6.87 -6.16
N GLU A 243 -1.84 -6.59 -7.35
CA GLU A 243 -1.02 -6.32 -8.53
C GLU A 243 -0.74 -4.81 -8.61
N LEU A 244 0.54 -4.45 -8.77
CA LEU A 244 0.91 -3.08 -9.10
C LEU A 244 0.49 -2.78 -10.54
N VAL A 245 -0.51 -1.92 -10.72
CA VAL A 245 -0.99 -1.52 -12.06
C VAL A 245 -0.12 -0.38 -12.59
N TYR A 246 0.07 0.67 -11.79
CA TYR A 246 0.89 1.82 -12.15
C TYR A 246 1.27 2.65 -10.94
N THR A 247 2.44 3.26 -10.97
CA THR A 247 2.89 4.20 -9.94
C THR A 247 3.63 5.38 -10.56
N ASN A 248 3.46 6.57 -9.97
CA ASN A 248 4.13 7.79 -10.41
C ASN A 248 4.68 8.56 -9.20
N PRO A 249 6.01 8.57 -8.99
CA PRO A 249 6.65 9.34 -7.93
C PRO A 249 6.48 10.87 -8.05
N ALA A 250 6.38 11.41 -9.27
CA ALA A 250 6.27 12.86 -9.49
C ALA A 250 4.91 13.43 -9.06
N ASN A 251 3.88 12.59 -9.05
CA ASN A 251 2.53 12.92 -8.57
C ASN A 251 2.17 12.05 -7.35
N ASP A 252 3.17 11.46 -6.69
CA ASP A 252 3.07 10.61 -5.52
C ASP A 252 1.78 9.76 -5.41
N PHE A 253 1.49 8.98 -6.44
CA PHE A 253 0.33 8.09 -6.44
C PHE A 253 0.66 6.72 -7.00
N THR A 254 -0.10 5.73 -6.53
CA THR A 254 -0.08 4.36 -7.01
C THR A 254 -1.51 3.87 -7.20
N LEU A 255 -1.72 3.19 -8.34
CA LEU A 255 -2.90 2.40 -8.63
C LEU A 255 -2.52 0.91 -8.50
N VAL A 256 -3.25 0.19 -7.65
CA VAL A 256 -3.14 -1.27 -7.53
C VAL A 256 -4.47 -1.94 -7.82
N LYS A 257 -4.41 -3.23 -8.17
CA LYS A 257 -5.59 -4.10 -8.32
C LYS A 257 -5.55 -5.17 -7.23
N LEU A 258 -6.57 -5.17 -6.36
CA LEU A 258 -6.60 -6.08 -5.21
C LEU A 258 -6.73 -7.53 -5.66
N LYS A 259 -5.92 -8.43 -5.08
CA LYS A 259 -6.08 -9.88 -5.22
C LYS A 259 -6.89 -10.36 -4.03
N LEU A 260 -8.22 -10.41 -4.21
CA LEU A 260 -9.15 -10.71 -3.12
C LEU A 260 -8.88 -12.09 -2.53
N ALA A 261 -8.94 -12.16 -1.19
CA ALA A 261 -8.97 -13.43 -0.48
C ALA A 261 -10.20 -14.24 -0.89
N ASN A 262 -10.12 -15.57 -0.76
CA ASN A 262 -11.22 -16.44 -1.14
C ASN A 262 -12.49 -16.08 -0.35
N GLY A 263 -13.61 -15.87 -1.05
CA GLY A 263 -14.89 -15.47 -0.46
C GLY A 263 -14.99 -14.00 -0.03
N ALA A 264 -13.92 -13.20 -0.15
CA ALA A 264 -13.98 -11.77 0.14
C ALA A 264 -14.77 -11.02 -0.95
N SER A 265 -15.50 -9.99 -0.55
CA SER A 265 -16.28 -9.12 -1.45
C SER A 265 -16.08 -7.66 -1.10
N LEU A 266 -15.95 -6.83 -2.13
CA LEU A 266 -15.86 -5.37 -1.98
C LEU A 266 -17.23 -4.68 -2.01
N ALA A 267 -18.31 -5.42 -2.33
CA ALA A 267 -19.61 -4.83 -2.63
C ALA A 267 -20.19 -3.99 -1.48
N SER A 268 -19.95 -4.39 -0.23
CA SER A 268 -20.41 -3.66 0.95
C SER A 268 -19.70 -2.32 1.18
N TYR A 269 -18.51 -2.12 0.59
CA TYR A 269 -17.69 -0.92 0.78
C TYR A 269 -17.93 0.14 -0.30
N GLY A 270 -18.57 -0.24 -1.41
CA GLY A 270 -18.77 0.64 -2.56
C GLY A 270 -17.45 1.07 -3.19
N TYR A 271 -17.43 2.27 -3.78
CA TYR A 271 -16.22 2.88 -4.34
C TYR A 271 -16.35 4.41 -4.36
N LEU A 272 -15.22 5.08 -4.52
CA LEU A 272 -15.17 6.53 -4.71
C LEU A 272 -14.96 6.87 -6.19
N GLN A 273 -15.39 8.08 -6.53
CA GLN A 273 -15.22 8.67 -7.85
C GLN A 273 -14.42 9.97 -7.73
N ALA A 274 -13.54 10.21 -8.68
CA ALA A 274 -12.71 11.40 -8.74
C ALA A 274 -13.31 12.47 -9.64
N ARG A 275 -13.24 13.73 -9.21
CA ARG A 275 -13.78 14.86 -9.98
C ARG A 275 -12.77 15.30 -11.04
N VAL A 276 -13.14 15.17 -12.32
CA VAL A 276 -12.27 15.48 -13.47
C VAL A 276 -11.74 16.92 -13.44
N SER A 277 -12.58 17.87 -13.05
CA SER A 277 -12.18 19.29 -12.93
C SER A 277 -11.17 19.56 -11.81
N GLY A 278 -10.92 18.59 -10.92
CA GLY A 278 -10.01 18.73 -9.79
C GLY A 278 -10.59 19.58 -8.65
N PRO A 279 -9.72 20.03 -7.71
CA PRO A 279 -10.10 20.85 -6.57
C PRO A 279 -10.39 22.30 -6.95
N VAL A 280 -11.21 22.98 -6.13
CA VAL A 280 -11.61 24.38 -6.28
C VAL A 280 -11.23 25.14 -5.00
N LEU A 281 -10.57 26.29 -5.16
CA LEU A 281 -10.18 27.14 -4.04
C LEU A 281 -11.40 27.55 -3.19
N GLY A 282 -11.28 27.41 -1.88
CA GLY A 282 -12.31 27.72 -0.90
C GLY A 282 -13.43 26.69 -0.78
N GLU A 283 -13.38 25.58 -1.52
CA GLU A 283 -14.45 24.57 -1.41
C GLU A 283 -14.36 23.82 -0.07
N PRO A 284 -15.50 23.56 0.60
CA PRO A 284 -15.56 22.68 1.75
C PRO A 284 -15.11 21.26 1.43
N ILE A 285 -14.26 20.68 2.29
CA ILE A 285 -13.72 19.33 2.14
C ILE A 285 -13.84 18.50 3.41
N TYR A 286 -13.65 17.20 3.28
CA TYR A 286 -13.42 16.28 4.39
C TYR A 286 -12.45 15.17 3.99
N ILE A 287 -11.82 14.54 4.98
CA ILE A 287 -10.81 13.50 4.76
C ILE A 287 -11.20 12.26 5.58
N ALA A 288 -11.36 11.12 4.90
CA ALA A 288 -11.49 9.82 5.55
C ALA A 288 -10.12 9.12 5.58
N GLN A 289 -9.69 8.67 6.75
CA GLN A 289 -8.29 8.33 7.00
C GLN A 289 -8.10 7.29 8.11
N HIS A 290 -6.93 6.63 8.09
CA HIS A 290 -6.43 5.76 9.15
C HIS A 290 -5.17 6.36 9.81
N PRO A 291 -5.31 7.43 10.61
CA PRO A 291 -4.16 8.06 11.24
C PRO A 291 -3.46 7.08 12.17
N ARG A 292 -2.15 6.93 11.99
CA ARG A 292 -1.25 6.03 12.76
C ARG A 292 -1.66 4.56 12.71
N GLY A 293 -2.34 4.15 11.64
CA GLY A 293 -2.90 2.80 11.51
C GLY A 293 -4.05 2.50 12.47
N LYS A 294 -4.62 3.53 13.11
CA LYS A 294 -5.75 3.41 14.05
C LYS A 294 -7.08 3.29 13.28
N PRO A 295 -8.19 2.98 13.98
CA PRO A 295 -9.51 2.91 13.36
C PRO A 295 -9.88 4.20 12.63
N LYS A 296 -10.72 4.05 11.61
CA LYS A 296 -11.09 5.09 10.64
C LYS A 296 -11.59 6.34 11.33
N ARG A 297 -11.02 7.48 10.95
CA ARG A 297 -11.45 8.82 11.36
C ARG A 297 -11.84 9.65 10.16
N ILE A 298 -12.72 10.62 10.38
CA ILE A 298 -13.15 11.61 9.40
C ILE A 298 -12.86 13.00 9.97
N ALA A 299 -12.01 13.76 9.29
CA ALA A 299 -11.76 15.16 9.60
C ALA A 299 -12.66 16.05 8.73
N THR A 300 -13.43 16.93 9.38
CA THR A 300 -14.41 17.83 8.71
C THR A 300 -14.26 19.29 9.12
N ILE A 301 -13.67 19.53 10.29
CA ILE A 301 -13.49 20.86 10.87
C ILE A 301 -12.02 21.06 11.25
N VAL A 302 -11.65 22.32 11.44
CA VAL A 302 -10.35 22.76 11.97
C VAL A 302 -10.51 23.23 13.42
N ASP A 303 -9.40 23.51 14.12
CA ASP A 303 -9.33 23.98 15.53
C ASP A 303 -10.35 25.07 15.92
N SER A 304 -10.68 25.98 15.00
CA SER A 304 -11.65 27.04 15.23
C SER A 304 -13.11 26.57 15.25
N GLY A 305 -13.37 25.30 14.96
CA GLY A 305 -14.69 24.73 14.72
C GLY A 305 -15.26 25.01 13.33
N ALA A 306 -14.54 25.75 12.47
CA ALA A 306 -14.96 26.01 11.10
C ALA A 306 -14.80 24.78 10.20
N VAL A 307 -15.59 24.72 9.12
CA VAL A 307 -15.48 23.66 8.11
C VAL A 307 -14.13 23.77 7.40
N GLY A 308 -13.42 22.66 7.24
CA GLY A 308 -12.17 22.62 6.47
C GLY A 308 -12.41 22.91 4.99
N THR A 309 -11.49 23.64 4.38
CA THR A 309 -11.58 24.03 2.95
C THR A 309 -10.26 23.83 2.23
N ILE A 310 -10.30 23.85 0.89
CA ILE A 310 -9.08 24.05 0.09
C ILE A 310 -8.63 25.50 0.25
N GLU A 311 -7.50 25.72 0.90
CA GLU A 311 -6.98 27.05 1.23
C GLU A 311 -5.98 27.58 0.20
N SER A 312 -5.32 26.68 -0.53
CA SER A 312 -4.46 27.02 -1.65
C SER A 312 -4.60 25.99 -2.76
N ILE A 313 -4.49 26.46 -4.00
CA ILE A 313 -4.51 25.61 -5.20
C ILE A 313 -3.10 25.30 -5.73
N SER A 314 -2.05 25.89 -5.15
CA SER A 314 -0.67 25.65 -5.56
C SER A 314 0.27 25.97 -4.41
N ILE A 315 0.82 24.93 -3.79
CA ILE A 315 1.87 25.05 -2.78
C ILE A 315 3.09 24.19 -3.16
N PRO A 316 4.30 24.63 -2.79
CA PRO A 316 5.48 23.77 -2.81
C PRO A 316 5.54 22.95 -1.51
N SER A 317 5.11 21.70 -1.57
CA SER A 317 5.08 20.76 -0.43
C SER A 317 5.85 19.49 -0.79
N CYS A 318 5.24 18.31 -0.67
CA CYS A 318 5.90 17.02 -0.86
C CYS A 318 6.22 16.74 -2.34
N VAL A 319 5.31 17.10 -3.23
CA VAL A 319 5.57 17.25 -4.66
C VAL A 319 5.21 18.66 -5.14
N ALA A 320 5.55 18.94 -6.39
CA ALA A 320 5.28 20.25 -6.98
C ALA A 320 3.78 20.45 -7.26
N ASP A 321 3.29 21.65 -6.91
CA ASP A 321 1.94 22.13 -7.27
C ASP A 321 0.82 21.25 -6.68
N GLU A 322 0.79 21.19 -5.35
CA GLU A 322 -0.26 20.56 -4.55
C GLU A 322 -1.32 21.57 -4.11
N VAL A 323 -2.46 21.07 -3.63
CA VAL A 323 -3.40 21.89 -2.84
C VAL A 323 -2.97 21.96 -1.39
N GLY A 324 -3.31 23.06 -0.72
CA GLY A 324 -3.11 23.25 0.72
C GLY A 324 -4.42 23.27 1.50
N TYR A 325 -4.44 22.68 2.70
CA TYR A 325 -5.55 22.70 3.65
C TYR A 325 -5.08 22.39 5.08
N THR A 326 -5.91 22.61 6.10
CA THR A 326 -5.53 22.46 7.53
C THR A 326 -6.36 21.45 8.33
N LEU A 327 -7.08 20.54 7.67
CA LEU A 327 -7.76 19.43 8.36
C LEU A 327 -6.75 18.47 9.01
N ASP A 328 -7.01 18.03 10.25
CA ASP A 328 -6.09 17.15 11.00
C ASP A 328 -5.76 15.85 10.26
N THR A 329 -4.47 15.54 10.23
CA THR A 329 -3.93 14.26 9.73
C THR A 329 -2.77 13.82 10.63
N GLN A 330 -2.31 12.58 10.47
CA GLN A 330 -1.10 12.07 11.13
C GLN A 330 -0.38 11.10 10.19
N GLY A 331 0.84 10.67 10.54
CA GLY A 331 1.50 9.58 9.82
C GLY A 331 0.53 8.40 9.65
N GLY A 332 0.37 7.90 8.42
CA GLY A 332 -0.57 6.81 8.07
C GLY A 332 -1.84 7.29 7.38
N SER A 333 -2.12 8.59 7.46
CA SER A 333 -3.11 9.26 6.63
C SER A 333 -2.68 9.36 5.16
N SER A 334 -1.39 9.18 4.85
CA SER A 334 -0.88 9.10 3.49
C SER A 334 -1.75 8.22 2.59
N GLY A 335 -2.17 8.76 1.45
CA GLY A 335 -3.01 8.10 0.46
C GLY A 335 -4.50 8.28 0.72
N SER A 336 -4.89 9.01 1.76
CA SER A 336 -6.28 9.35 2.04
C SER A 336 -6.93 10.18 0.93
N PRO A 337 -8.20 9.90 0.59
CA PRO A 337 -8.96 10.75 -0.30
C PRO A 337 -9.36 12.04 0.43
N VAL A 338 -9.09 13.18 -0.22
CA VAL A 338 -9.69 14.47 0.13
C VAL A 338 -10.95 14.62 -0.72
N LEU A 339 -12.12 14.63 -0.08
CA LEU A 339 -13.42 14.67 -0.76
C LEU A 339 -14.05 16.05 -0.63
N SER A 340 -14.70 16.52 -1.70
CA SER A 340 -15.55 17.70 -1.62
C SER A 340 -16.77 17.39 -0.75
N ALA A 341 -17.06 18.24 0.24
CA ALA A 341 -18.25 18.08 1.07
C ALA A 341 -19.55 18.41 0.29
N LYS A 342 -19.45 18.97 -0.92
CA LYS A 342 -20.60 19.32 -1.77
C LYS A 342 -21.11 18.13 -2.57
N ASP A 343 -20.21 17.39 -3.23
CA ASP A 343 -20.56 16.33 -4.18
C ASP A 343 -20.01 14.94 -3.80
N ASN A 344 -19.21 14.86 -2.73
CA ASN A 344 -18.55 13.64 -2.26
C ASN A 344 -17.64 12.97 -3.30
N ALA A 345 -17.19 13.72 -4.32
CA ALA A 345 -16.14 13.28 -5.22
C ALA A 345 -14.76 13.59 -4.62
N VAL A 346 -13.78 12.73 -4.92
CA VAL A 346 -12.39 12.96 -4.54
C VAL A 346 -11.86 14.12 -5.37
N VAL A 347 -11.19 15.07 -4.72
CA VAL A 347 -10.62 16.29 -5.33
C VAL A 347 -9.11 16.38 -5.17
N ALA A 348 -8.55 15.72 -4.16
CA ALA A 348 -7.11 15.56 -3.97
C ALA A 348 -6.77 14.23 -3.27
N LEU A 349 -5.51 13.84 -3.35
CA LEU A 349 -4.92 12.70 -2.66
C LEU A 349 -3.95 13.23 -1.61
N HIS A 350 -4.25 13.04 -0.33
CA HIS A 350 -3.37 13.51 0.74
C HIS A 350 -2.04 12.75 0.71
N ASN A 351 -0.93 13.47 0.80
CA ASN A 351 0.41 12.90 0.75
C ASN A 351 1.46 13.64 1.59
N CYS A 352 1.10 14.79 2.16
CA CYS A 352 2.04 15.65 2.86
C CYS A 352 1.46 16.17 4.16
N GLY A 353 2.16 15.90 5.27
CA GLY A 353 1.83 16.36 6.61
C GLY A 353 2.54 17.65 7.01
N GLY A 354 1.90 18.42 7.88
CA GLY A 354 2.39 19.62 8.53
C GLY A 354 1.22 20.43 9.12
N CYS A 355 1.48 21.61 9.70
CA CYS A 355 0.35 22.49 10.09
C CYS A 355 -0.50 22.91 8.90
N GLN A 356 0.14 23.09 7.75
CA GLN A 356 -0.55 23.09 6.48
C GLN A 356 -0.28 21.74 5.82
N ASN A 357 -1.33 21.01 5.53
CA ASN A 357 -1.27 19.75 4.79
C ASN A 357 -1.22 20.00 3.29
N GLY A 358 -0.60 19.06 2.58
CA GLY A 358 -0.54 18.99 1.13
C GLY A 358 -1.31 17.81 0.57
N GLY A 359 -1.83 17.99 -0.64
CA GLY A 359 -2.46 16.91 -1.41
C GLY A 359 -2.27 17.06 -2.91
N VAL A 360 -1.95 15.95 -3.56
CA VAL A 360 -1.86 15.87 -5.02
C VAL A 360 -3.24 16.14 -5.61
N LYS A 361 -3.32 17.10 -6.54
CA LYS A 361 -4.56 17.40 -7.28
C LYS A 361 -5.03 16.14 -8.00
N ILE A 362 -6.27 15.71 -7.75
CA ILE A 362 -6.78 14.48 -8.36
C ILE A 362 -6.83 14.57 -9.89
N SER A 363 -6.96 15.78 -10.45
CA SER A 363 -6.91 16.02 -11.89
C SER A 363 -5.58 15.61 -12.53
N LYS A 364 -4.45 15.73 -11.81
CA LYS A 364 -3.13 15.24 -12.28
C LYS A 364 -3.10 13.71 -12.34
N VAL A 365 -3.66 13.04 -11.32
CA VAL A 365 -3.79 11.58 -11.28
C VAL A 365 -4.68 11.08 -12.41
N ILE A 366 -5.84 11.70 -12.61
CA ILE A 366 -6.76 11.39 -13.71
C ILE A 366 -6.07 11.59 -15.06
N GLN A 367 -5.38 12.71 -15.27
CA GLN A 367 -4.69 13.00 -16.52
C GLN A 367 -3.64 11.92 -16.85
N ASP A 368 -2.83 11.52 -15.87
CA ASP A 368 -1.79 10.51 -16.07
C ASP A 368 -2.38 9.12 -16.34
N LEU A 369 -3.39 8.70 -15.57
CA LEU A 369 -4.10 7.44 -15.80
C LEU A 369 -4.83 7.43 -17.15
N THR A 370 -5.43 8.55 -17.56
CA THR A 370 -6.11 8.68 -18.87
C THR A 370 -5.11 8.54 -20.00
N ALA A 371 -3.94 9.21 -19.90
CA ALA A 371 -2.89 9.11 -20.90
C ALA A 371 -2.36 7.67 -21.09
N LYS A 372 -2.53 6.81 -20.08
CA LYS A 372 -2.12 5.40 -20.09
C LYS A 372 -3.25 4.43 -20.34
N ASN A 373 -4.49 4.90 -20.51
CA ASN A 373 -5.70 4.08 -20.59
C ASN A 373 -5.89 3.16 -19.37
N LEU A 374 -5.60 3.67 -18.17
CA LEU A 374 -5.65 2.92 -16.90
C LEU A 374 -6.75 3.41 -15.94
N VAL A 375 -7.66 4.28 -16.40
CA VAL A 375 -8.79 4.75 -15.58
C VAL A 375 -9.78 3.61 -15.39
N PRO A 376 -10.03 3.14 -14.15
CA PRO A 376 -11.01 2.09 -13.90
C PRO A 376 -12.42 2.50 -14.30
N LYS A 377 -13.28 1.51 -14.56
CA LYS A 377 -14.70 1.76 -14.79
C LYS A 377 -15.35 2.47 -13.61
N ASP A 378 -16.26 3.39 -13.90
CA ASP A 378 -17.02 4.18 -12.93
C ASP A 378 -16.16 5.06 -12.00
N ALA A 379 -14.88 5.26 -12.32
CA ALA A 379 -13.94 5.97 -11.45
C ALA A 379 -14.06 7.50 -11.52
N LEU A 380 -14.69 8.06 -12.55
CA LEU A 380 -14.82 9.52 -12.73
C LEU A 380 -16.23 10.01 -12.38
N ALA A 381 -16.31 11.04 -11.55
CA ALA A 381 -17.57 11.70 -11.23
C ALA A 381 -18.01 12.63 -12.39
N GLY A 382 -19.31 12.59 -12.74
CA GLY A 382 -19.88 13.48 -13.75
C GLY A 382 -19.86 12.98 -15.20
N GLY A 383 -19.99 11.67 -15.42
CA GLY A 383 -20.04 11.08 -16.76
C GLY A 383 -21.18 11.60 -17.64
N SER A 384 -20.87 12.57 -18.51
CA SER A 384 -21.35 12.64 -19.89
C SER A 384 -20.33 13.39 -20.75
N THR A 385 -19.37 12.65 -21.31
CA THR A 385 -19.01 12.92 -22.70
C THR A 385 -20.10 12.28 -23.55
N SER A 386 -20.99 13.11 -24.09
CA SER A 386 -22.11 12.72 -24.94
C SER A 386 -21.69 11.73 -26.05
N ALA A 387 -22.15 10.49 -25.94
CA ALA A 387 -22.69 9.78 -27.08
C ALA A 387 -24.22 9.89 -26.98
N PRO A 388 -24.97 10.18 -28.07
CA PRO A 388 -26.40 10.39 -27.98
C PRO A 388 -27.08 9.14 -27.40
N ILE A 389 -27.83 9.33 -26.31
CA ILE A 389 -28.82 8.37 -25.86
C ILE A 389 -29.88 8.31 -26.96
N THR A 390 -29.85 7.27 -27.78
CA THR A 390 -30.96 6.90 -28.63
C THR A 390 -32.09 6.44 -27.71
N THR A 391 -32.97 7.36 -27.34
CA THR A 391 -34.22 7.04 -26.66
C THR A 391 -35.08 6.24 -27.64
N ALA A 392 -35.19 4.93 -27.43
CA ALA A 392 -36.17 4.11 -28.14
C ALA A 392 -37.57 4.46 -27.60
N ALA A 393 -38.24 5.40 -28.26
CA ALA A 393 -39.68 5.61 -28.15
C ALA A 393 -40.38 5.01 -29.37
N THR A 394 -41.27 4.06 -29.11
CA THR A 394 -42.15 3.37 -30.07
C THR A 394 -43.11 4.39 -30.75
N PRO A 395 -43.51 4.18 -32.03
CA PRO A 395 -43.90 5.27 -32.92
C PRO A 395 -45.36 5.69 -32.82
N GLY A 396 -45.58 7.00 -32.79
CA GLY A 396 -46.86 7.66 -33.05
C GLY A 396 -46.78 8.46 -34.35
N THR A 397 -47.59 8.06 -35.31
CA THR A 397 -47.74 8.64 -36.66
C THR A 397 -48.31 10.06 -36.60
N THR A 398 -47.70 11.04 -37.28
CA THR A 398 -48.38 11.92 -38.26
C THR A 398 -47.42 12.90 -38.96
N SER A 399 -47.68 13.00 -40.26
CA SER A 399 -47.09 13.85 -41.31
C SER A 399 -47.12 15.35 -41.01
N VAL A 400 -46.05 16.09 -41.37
CA VAL A 400 -46.08 17.37 -42.12
C VAL A 400 -44.68 17.66 -42.74
N THR A 401 -44.61 17.77 -44.07
CA THR A 401 -43.56 18.39 -44.94
C THR A 401 -43.48 19.90 -44.65
N PRO A 402 -42.36 20.69 -44.79
CA PRO A 402 -41.76 20.94 -46.12
C PRO A 402 -40.30 21.51 -46.20
N VAL A 403 -39.88 21.70 -47.46
CA VAL A 403 -38.89 22.65 -48.02
C VAL A 403 -37.41 22.26 -48.11
N THR A 404 -37.06 22.00 -49.37
CA THR A 404 -35.76 22.01 -50.04
C THR A 404 -35.07 23.37 -49.97
N THR A 405 -33.77 23.42 -49.66
CA THR A 405 -32.87 24.45 -50.22
C THR A 405 -31.47 23.88 -50.44
N SER A 406 -31.04 24.02 -51.69
CA SER A 406 -29.75 23.70 -52.28
C SER A 406 -28.77 24.86 -52.09
N VAL A 407 -27.52 24.59 -51.70
CA VAL A 407 -26.37 25.42 -52.10
C VAL A 407 -25.13 24.54 -52.37
N THR A 408 -24.50 24.85 -53.49
CA THR A 408 -23.36 24.23 -54.18
C THR A 408 -21.98 24.57 -53.55
N PRO A 409 -20.89 23.90 -53.99
CA PRO A 409 -19.61 23.81 -53.27
C PRO A 409 -18.62 24.93 -53.62
N VAL A 410 -17.72 25.25 -52.68
CA VAL A 410 -16.58 26.15 -52.91
C VAL A 410 -15.24 25.42 -52.71
N THR A 411 -14.39 25.69 -53.69
CA THR A 411 -13.04 25.24 -54.04
C THR A 411 -11.92 25.36 -53.00
N SER A 412 -11.18 24.27 -52.85
CA SER A 412 -9.71 24.14 -53.03
C SER A 412 -8.82 25.39 -52.84
N VAL A 413 -7.97 25.37 -51.81
CA VAL A 413 -6.67 26.08 -51.79
C VAL A 413 -5.56 25.12 -51.34
N LYS A 414 -4.47 25.10 -52.11
CA LYS A 414 -3.26 24.27 -51.98
C LYS A 414 -2.32 24.75 -50.84
N PRO A 415 -1.35 23.91 -50.41
CA PRO A 415 -0.57 24.10 -49.19
C PRO A 415 0.65 25.00 -49.38
N VAL A 416 0.93 25.84 -48.38
CA VAL A 416 2.18 26.62 -48.28
C VAL A 416 3.22 25.82 -47.49
N THR A 417 4.36 25.62 -48.12
CA THR A 417 5.57 24.99 -47.59
C THR A 417 6.41 26.03 -46.84
N THR A 418 6.88 25.69 -45.62
CA THR A 418 7.99 26.41 -44.97
C THR A 418 9.00 25.40 -44.43
N LYS A 419 10.28 25.68 -44.72
CA LYS A 419 11.46 24.83 -44.51
C LYS A 419 11.89 24.84 -43.04
N ALA A 420 12.17 23.66 -42.50
CA ALA A 420 12.84 23.47 -41.20
C ALA A 420 14.38 23.63 -41.33
N PRO A 421 15.08 24.15 -40.30
CA PRO A 421 16.54 24.21 -40.28
C PRO A 421 17.21 22.88 -39.89
N ARG A 422 18.37 22.67 -40.51
CA ARG A 422 19.35 21.58 -40.39
C ARG A 422 20.00 21.50 -38.99
N PRO A 423 20.10 20.29 -38.38
CA PRO A 423 21.11 20.00 -37.38
C PRO A 423 22.27 19.18 -37.96
N THR A 424 23.44 19.47 -37.43
CA THR A 424 24.78 19.05 -37.84
C THR A 424 25.09 17.61 -37.42
N MET A 425 25.81 16.89 -38.28
CA MET A 425 26.30 15.52 -38.05
C MET A 425 27.43 15.48 -37.02
N THR A 426 27.36 14.54 -36.06
CA THR A 426 28.54 14.04 -35.34
C THR A 426 28.54 12.50 -35.38
N LYS A 427 29.73 11.96 -35.66
CA LYS A 427 30.11 10.60 -36.00
C LYS A 427 29.63 9.49 -35.05
N ALA A 428 29.15 8.40 -35.64
CA ALA A 428 29.10 7.06 -35.05
C ALA A 428 30.44 6.32 -35.23
N PRO A 429 30.86 5.47 -34.27
CA PRO A 429 31.84 4.41 -34.51
C PRO A 429 31.15 3.09 -34.91
N ARG A 430 31.74 2.41 -35.91
CA ARG A 430 31.35 1.13 -36.52
C ARG A 430 31.82 -0.07 -35.66
N PRO A 431 31.08 -1.21 -35.65
CA PRO A 431 31.38 -2.37 -34.83
C PRO A 431 32.57 -3.20 -35.33
N THR A 432 33.21 -3.92 -34.42
CA THR A 432 34.22 -4.94 -34.73
C THR A 432 33.74 -6.29 -34.19
N MET A 433 33.51 -7.25 -35.09
CA MET A 433 33.33 -8.67 -34.76
C MET A 433 34.70 -9.34 -34.74
N THR A 434 35.06 -10.11 -33.70
CA THR A 434 35.81 -11.37 -33.88
C THR A 434 35.65 -12.31 -32.68
N LYS A 435 35.22 -13.55 -33.01
CA LYS A 435 35.34 -14.87 -32.36
C LYS A 435 34.98 -15.10 -30.88
N ALA A 436 34.04 -16.04 -30.71
CA ALA A 436 33.88 -16.88 -29.53
C ALA A 436 35.03 -17.89 -29.37
N PRO A 437 35.43 -18.17 -28.11
CA PRO A 437 35.88 -19.49 -27.69
C PRO A 437 35.14 -19.99 -26.43
N VAL A 438 34.67 -21.23 -26.53
CA VAL A 438 34.52 -22.32 -25.53
C VAL A 438 34.57 -21.96 -24.04
N ILE A 439 33.51 -22.38 -23.34
CA ILE A 439 33.30 -22.45 -21.89
C ILE A 439 34.46 -23.19 -21.18
N PRO A 440 34.95 -22.63 -20.06
CA PRO A 440 35.15 -23.39 -18.84
C PRO A 440 34.11 -22.95 -17.81
N THR A 441 33.38 -23.92 -17.29
CA THR A 441 32.57 -23.82 -16.08
C THR A 441 33.40 -23.16 -14.97
N PRO A 442 32.89 -22.15 -14.26
CA PRO A 442 33.58 -21.69 -13.06
C PRO A 442 33.65 -22.87 -12.08
N PRO A 443 34.80 -23.20 -11.48
CA PRO A 443 34.75 -23.95 -10.23
C PRO A 443 33.90 -23.11 -9.26
N ALA A 444 32.92 -23.77 -8.63
CA ALA A 444 32.18 -23.20 -7.53
C ALA A 444 33.15 -22.50 -6.56
N PRO A 445 32.81 -21.34 -5.97
CA PRO A 445 33.62 -20.77 -4.92
C PRO A 445 33.64 -21.75 -3.74
N VAL A 446 34.73 -22.53 -3.65
CA VAL A 446 35.08 -23.27 -2.44
C VAL A 446 35.55 -22.23 -1.44
N GLY A 447 34.79 -22.06 -0.35
CA GLY A 447 35.23 -21.31 0.83
C GLY A 447 34.41 -20.07 1.17
N GLY A 448 33.07 -20.14 1.11
CA GLY A 448 32.27 -19.40 2.08
C GLY A 448 32.45 -20.05 3.45
N ASP A 449 32.48 -19.25 4.53
CA ASP A 449 32.76 -19.67 5.90
C ASP A 449 31.67 -20.59 6.48
N CYS A 450 31.61 -21.82 5.97
CA CYS A 450 30.52 -22.77 6.18
C CYS A 450 30.53 -23.46 7.54
N THR A 451 31.53 -23.19 8.40
CA THR A 451 31.62 -23.67 9.80
C THR A 451 31.25 -25.15 10.02
N GLY A 452 31.47 -26.02 9.03
CA GLY A 452 31.17 -27.45 9.09
C GLY A 452 29.75 -27.86 8.66
N CYS A 453 28.90 -26.91 8.25
CA CYS A 453 27.57 -27.16 7.71
C CYS A 453 27.63 -27.83 6.33
N LYS A 454 26.75 -28.82 6.14
CA LYS A 454 26.40 -29.41 4.84
C LYS A 454 25.02 -28.88 4.44
N GLY A 455 24.88 -28.39 3.22
CA GLY A 455 23.66 -27.77 2.69
C GLY A 455 23.71 -26.25 2.79
N CYS A 456 22.64 -25.62 3.26
CA CYS A 456 22.56 -24.17 3.37
C CYS A 456 23.04 -23.67 4.74
N TYR A 457 23.81 -22.57 4.77
CA TYR A 457 24.31 -21.96 6.01
C TYR A 457 24.02 -20.46 6.03
N SER A 458 23.49 -19.94 7.14
CA SER A 458 23.36 -18.49 7.35
C SER A 458 24.54 -17.96 8.15
N LYS A 459 25.32 -17.07 7.54
CA LYS A 459 26.43 -16.39 8.23
C LYS A 459 25.92 -15.41 9.29
N LEU A 460 24.80 -14.73 9.02
CA LEU A 460 24.22 -13.76 9.93
C LEU A 460 23.69 -14.40 11.22
N LEU A 461 23.12 -15.61 11.09
CA LEU A 461 22.53 -16.35 12.21
C LEU A 461 23.49 -17.37 12.83
N GLY A 462 24.57 -17.76 12.13
CA GLY A 462 25.53 -18.76 12.60
C GLY A 462 24.96 -20.18 12.68
N VAL A 463 23.97 -20.52 11.84
CA VAL A 463 23.25 -21.81 11.89
C VAL A 463 23.27 -22.56 10.56
N CYS A 464 23.40 -23.89 10.64
CA CYS A 464 23.19 -24.81 9.52
C CYS A 464 21.69 -25.04 9.32
N PHE A 465 21.23 -24.96 8.07
CA PHE A 465 19.85 -25.27 7.73
C PHE A 465 19.66 -26.80 7.69
N PRO A 466 18.44 -27.30 7.95
CA PRO A 466 18.12 -28.72 7.75
C PRO A 466 18.45 -29.21 6.33
N ASN A 467 18.74 -30.50 6.19
CA ASN A 467 18.95 -31.11 4.88
C ASN A 467 17.69 -30.97 4.00
N GLY A 468 17.86 -30.60 2.73
CA GLY A 468 16.76 -30.52 1.76
C GLY A 468 16.64 -29.19 1.00
N PHE A 469 17.30 -28.13 1.46
CA PHE A 469 17.41 -26.91 0.64
C PHE A 469 18.27 -27.18 -0.59
N THR A 470 17.89 -26.62 -1.73
CA THR A 470 18.72 -26.57 -2.93
C THR A 470 19.65 -25.36 -2.89
N ASP A 471 20.70 -25.37 -3.72
CA ASP A 471 21.59 -24.20 -3.90
C ASP A 471 20.80 -22.93 -4.22
N ALA A 472 19.86 -23.01 -5.18
CA ALA A 472 19.01 -21.89 -5.58
C ALA A 472 18.13 -21.37 -4.42
N GLN A 473 17.55 -22.25 -3.62
CA GLN A 473 16.79 -21.82 -2.44
C GLN A 473 17.71 -21.16 -1.41
N CYS A 474 18.89 -21.73 -1.18
CA CYS A 474 19.83 -21.19 -0.20
C CYS A 474 20.29 -19.77 -0.54
N VAL A 475 20.72 -19.54 -1.79
CA VAL A 475 21.18 -18.22 -2.22
C VAL A 475 20.04 -17.21 -2.34
N SER A 476 18.78 -17.65 -2.32
CA SER A 476 17.62 -16.74 -2.29
C SER A 476 17.43 -16.04 -0.94
N PHE A 477 17.95 -16.59 0.17
CA PHE A 477 17.83 -16.00 1.51
C PHE A 477 18.88 -14.91 1.76
N THR A 478 18.82 -13.87 0.94
CA THR A 478 19.75 -12.74 0.94
C THR A 478 19.72 -11.96 2.25
N VAL A 479 18.55 -11.84 2.88
CA VAL A 479 18.34 -11.10 4.15
C VAL A 479 19.18 -11.68 5.29
N ILE A 480 19.27 -13.01 5.35
CA ILE A 480 20.03 -13.73 6.39
C ILE A 480 21.44 -14.12 5.93
N GLN A 481 21.90 -13.57 4.80
CA GLN A 481 23.23 -13.85 4.22
C GLN A 481 23.50 -15.36 4.11
N ALA A 482 22.52 -16.11 3.60
CA ALA A 482 22.68 -17.54 3.41
C ALA A 482 23.65 -17.84 2.25
N THR A 483 24.43 -18.90 2.42
CA THR A 483 25.42 -19.39 1.46
C THR A 483 25.31 -20.90 1.34
N TRP A 484 25.36 -21.40 0.12
CA TRP A 484 25.36 -22.83 -0.14
C TRP A 484 26.73 -23.44 0.15
N CYS A 485 26.77 -24.48 0.97
CA CYS A 485 27.97 -25.14 1.48
C CYS A 485 28.21 -26.53 0.87
N GLY A 486 27.38 -26.95 -0.09
CA GLY A 486 27.49 -28.28 -0.73
C GLY A 486 26.96 -29.42 0.13
N ASN A 487 26.92 -30.65 -0.40
CA ASN A 487 26.31 -31.82 0.26
C ASN A 487 27.24 -32.57 1.23
#